data_AF-A0A486XR66-F1
#
_entry.id   AF-A0A486XR66-F1
#
_cell.length_a   1.000
_cell.length_b   1.000
_cell.length_c   1.000
_cell.angle_alpha   90.00
_cell.angle_beta   90.00
_cell.angle_gamma   90.00
#
_symmetry.space_group_name_H-M   'P 1'
#
loop_
_entity.id
_entity.type
_entity.pdbx_description
1 polymer ?
#
loop_
_entity_poly.entity_id
_entity_poly.type
_entity_poly.pdbx_seq_one_letter_code
_entity_poly.pdbx_strand_id
1 'polypeptide(L)' 'MKKLMPKRALNRSLVIVGIFGLVFQFTAAIFIWWRGDSLHSTWFMLLIAPALCVLSGALPPLQLQKEPD' A
#
# COMPACT_ATOMS: atom_id res chain seq x y z
N MET A 1 -3.85 14.74 -18.70
CA MET A 1 -3.45 13.70 -17.73
C MET A 1 -3.74 14.22 -16.32
N LYS A 2 -4.87 13.81 -15.72
CA LYS A 2 -5.27 14.25 -14.37
C LYS A 2 -4.26 13.65 -13.39
N LYS A 3 -3.54 14.48 -12.63
CA LYS A 3 -2.53 14.00 -11.67
C LYS A 3 -3.22 13.06 -10.69
N LEU A 4 -2.94 11.77 -10.79
CA LEU A 4 -3.47 10.72 -9.91
C LEU A 4 -2.88 10.79 -8.49
N MET A 5 -1.86 11.63 -8.30
CA MET A 5 -1.22 11.79 -7.00
C MET A 5 -1.95 12.84 -6.16
N PRO A 6 -2.32 12.50 -4.91
CA PRO A 6 -2.96 13.44 -4.00
C PRO A 6 -2.09 14.66 -3.74
N LYS A 7 -2.71 15.84 -3.72
CA LYS A 7 -2.01 17.13 -3.50
C LYS A 7 -1.54 17.27 -2.05
N ARG A 8 -2.29 16.70 -1.09
CA ARG A 8 -1.95 16.83 0.33
C ARG A 8 -0.88 15.82 0.75
N ALA A 9 0.07 16.30 1.56
CA ALA A 9 1.22 15.52 2.00
C ALA A 9 0.82 14.22 2.73
N LEU A 10 -0.26 14.25 3.52
CA LEU A 10 -0.71 13.10 4.30
C LEU A 10 -1.25 11.98 3.40
N ASN A 11 -2.16 12.30 2.47
CA ASN A 11 -2.66 11.34 1.47
C ASN A 11 -1.50 10.79 0.61
N ARG A 12 -0.56 11.65 0.21
CA ARG A 12 0.63 11.24 -0.56
C ARG A 12 1.52 10.28 0.22
N SER A 13 1.74 10.54 1.51
CA SER A 13 2.51 9.66 2.38
C SER A 13 1.84 8.29 2.54
N LEU A 14 0.51 8.24 2.67
CA LEU A 14 -0.25 6.99 2.73
C LEU A 14 -0.08 6.15 1.47
N VAL A 15 -0.17 6.77 0.27
CA VAL A 15 0.09 6.04 -0.98
C VAL A 15 1.52 5.49 -1.02
N ILE A 16 2.52 6.32 -0.69
CA ILE A 16 3.93 5.91 -0.75
C ILE A 16 4.22 4.79 0.23
N VAL A 17 3.79 4.92 1.49
CA VAL A 17 3.98 3.91 2.54
C VAL A 17 3.24 2.63 2.20
N GLY A 18 2.02 2.73 1.64
CA GLY A 18 1.25 1.58 1.19
C GLY A 18 1.93 0.83 0.04
N ILE A 19 2.41 1.54 -0.99
CA ILE A 19 3.16 0.94 -2.11
C ILE A 19 4.44 0.31 -1.61
N PHE A 20 5.20 1.00 -0.75
CA PHE A 20 6.41 0.46 -0.15
C PHE A 20 6.14 -0.83 0.61
N GLY A 21 5.09 -0.85 1.44
CA GLY A 21 4.68 -2.04 2.18
C GLY A 21 4.27 -3.20 1.28
N LEU A 22 3.54 -2.95 0.20
CA LEU A 22 3.20 -3.99 -0.79
C LEU A 22 4.46 -4.56 -1.44
N VAL A 23 5.35 -3.71 -1.96
CA VAL A 23 6.59 -4.15 -2.60
C VAL A 23 7.44 -4.96 -1.63
N PHE A 24 7.60 -4.47 -0.40
CA PHE A 24 8.37 -5.16 0.63
C PHE A 24 7.80 -6.55 0.97
N GLN A 25 6.47 -6.65 1.14
CA GLN A 25 5.82 -7.94 1.40
C GLN A 25 5.97 -8.92 0.24
N PHE A 26 5.85 -8.46 -1.01
CA PHE A 26 6.11 -9.29 -2.18
C PHE A 26 7.57 -9.73 -2.28
N THR A 27 8.53 -8.84 -2.01
CA THR A 27 9.95 -9.20 -1.96
C THR A 27 10.22 -10.24 -0.87
N ALA A 28 9.63 -10.08 0.32
CA ALA A 28 9.74 -11.06 1.40
C ALA A 28 9.13 -12.41 1.02
N ALA A 29 8.00 -12.42 0.31
CA ALA A 29 7.38 -13.64 -0.18
C ALA A 29 8.23 -14.37 -1.21
N ILE A 30 8.81 -13.64 -2.16
CA ILE A 30 9.75 -14.21 -3.14
C ILE A 30 11.00 -14.76 -2.44
N PHE A 31 11.52 -14.05 -1.43
CA PHE A 31 12.67 -14.49 -0.66
C PHE A 31 12.40 -15.79 0.13
N ILE A 32 11.25 -15.88 0.80
CA ILE A 32 10.82 -17.08 1.52
C ILE A 32 10.63 -18.24 0.54
N TRP A 33 9.99 -17.97 -0.60
CA TRP A 33 9.78 -18.97 -1.65
C TRP A 33 11.11 -19.49 -2.23
N TRP A 34 12.09 -18.61 -2.49
CA TRP A 34 13.43 -19.02 -2.93
C TRP A 34 14.14 -19.85 -1.86
N ARG A 35 14.00 -19.48 -0.58
CA ARG A 35 14.57 -20.24 0.53
C ARG A 35 13.97 -21.66 0.66
N GLY A 36 12.87 -21.96 -0.03
CA GLY A 36 12.16 -23.25 0.05
C GLY A 36 11.27 -23.38 1.28
N ASP A 37 11.10 -22.28 2.02
CA ASP A 37 10.22 -22.22 3.19
C ASP A 37 8.79 -21.89 2.74
N SER A 38 7.81 -22.35 3.52
CA SER A 38 6.41 -22.01 3.28
C SER A 38 6.07 -20.65 3.86
N LEU A 39 5.30 -19.86 3.11
CA LEU A 39 4.72 -18.61 3.60
C LEU A 39 3.75 -18.90 4.76
N HIS A 40 3.83 -18.08 5.80
CA HIS A 40 2.92 -18.18 6.93
C HIS A 40 1.47 -18.01 6.46
N SER A 41 0.54 -18.80 6.98
CA SER A 41 -0.86 -18.81 6.52
C SER A 41 -1.54 -17.43 6.60
N THR A 42 -1.13 -16.60 7.56
CA THR A 42 -1.65 -15.23 7.75
C THR A 42 -0.90 -14.17 6.94
N TRP A 43 0.05 -14.53 6.07
CA TRP A 43 0.81 -13.55 5.28
C TRP A 43 -0.09 -12.65 4.43
N PHE A 44 -1.18 -13.19 3.88
CA PHE A 44 -2.17 -12.39 3.14
C PHE A 44 -2.81 -11.28 3.99
N MET A 45 -2.92 -11.46 5.32
CA MET A 45 -3.42 -10.41 6.20
C MET A 45 -2.45 -9.22 6.30
N LEU A 46 -1.14 -9.46 6.14
CA LEU A 46 -0.12 -8.41 6.12
C LEU A 46 -0.23 -7.52 4.88
N LEU A 47 -0.94 -7.95 3.83
CA LEU A 47 -1.21 -7.14 2.64
C LEU A 47 -2.38 -6.16 2.84
N ILE A 48 -3.26 -6.42 3.82
CA ILE A 48 -4.47 -5.60 4.04
C ILE A 48 -4.09 -4.19 4.48
N ALA A 49 -3.20 -4.04 5.44
CA ALA A 49 -2.75 -2.73 5.93
C ALA A 49 -2.12 -1.85 4.83
N PRO A 50 -1.11 -2.32 4.05
CA PRO A 50 -0.54 -1.52 2.97
C PRO A 50 -1.55 -1.28 1.83
N ALA A 51 -2.44 -2.22 1.52
CA ALA A 51 -3.53 -2.00 0.57
C ALA A 51 -4.48 -0.88 1.04
N LEU A 52 -4.89 -0.87 2.31
CA LEU A 52 -5.71 0.20 2.89
C LEU A 52 -5.00 1.55 2.87
N CYS A 53 -3.68 1.60 3.07
CA CYS A 53 -2.89 2.83 2.93
C CYS A 53 -2.90 3.35 1.48
N VAL A 54 -2.76 2.47 0.48
CA VAL A 54 -2.85 2.86 -0.94
C VAL A 54 -4.26 3.36 -1.26
N LEU A 55 -5.29 2.62 -0.86
CA LEU A 55 -6.69 2.95 -1.14
C LEU A 55 -7.09 4.28 -0.47
N SER A 56 -6.70 4.51 0.79
CA SER A 56 -6.97 5.75 1.51
C SER A 56 -6.21 6.95 0.95
N GLY A 57 -5.01 6.76 0.37
CA GLY A 57 -4.32 7.87 -0.28
C GLY A 57 -4.80 8.15 -1.71
N ALA A 58 -5.26 7.13 -2.45
CA ALA A 58 -5.55 7.22 -3.89
C ALA A 58 -7.03 7.42 -4.23
N LEU A 59 -7.96 6.87 -3.44
CA LEU A 59 -9.39 6.98 -3.72
C LEU A 59 -9.98 8.23 -3.05
N PRO A 60 -10.52 9.19 -3.83
CA PRO A 60 -11.15 10.40 -3.28
C PRO A 60 -12.14 10.16 -2.13
N PRO A 61 -13.02 9.12 -2.15
CA PRO A 61 -13.94 8.88 -1.05
C PRO A 61 -13.28 8.33 0.23
N LEU A 62 -12.08 7.73 0.14
CA LEU A 62 -11.36 7.17 1.29
C LEU A 62 -10.20 8.07 1.77
N GLN A 63 -10.02 9.24 1.14
CA GLN A 63 -9.02 10.20 1.55
C GLN A 63 -9.30 10.73 2.95
N LEU A 64 -8.33 10.51 3.84
CA LEU A 64 -8.32 11.07 5.19
C LEU A 64 -8.38 12.60 5.17
N GLN A 65 -7.83 13.22 4.14
CA GLN A 65 -7.96 14.66 3.92
C GLN A 65 -8.63 14.93 2.58
N LYS A 66 -9.81 15.58 2.59
CA LYS A 66 -10.46 16.04 1.36
C LYS A 66 -9.53 17.02 0.62
N GLU A 67 -9.12 16.62 -0.57
CA GLU A 67 -8.43 17.51 -1.49
C GLU A 67 -9.40 18.61 -1.96
N PRO A 68 -8.95 19.88 -2.03
CA PRO A 68 -9.74 20.92 -2.71
C PRO A 68 -9.78 20.61 -4.21
N ASP A 69 -11.00 20.65 -4.76
CA ASP A 69 -11.31 20.44 -6.18
C ASP A 69 -10.39 21.27 -7.11
#